data_AF-A0A832W531-F1
#
_entry.id   AF-A0A832W531-F1
#
_cell.length_a   1.000
_cell.length_b   1.000
_cell.length_c   1.000
_cell.angle_alpha   90.00
_cell.angle_beta   90.00
_cell.angle_gamma   90.00
#
_symmetry.space_group_name_H-M   'P 1'
#
loop_
_entity.id
_entity.type
_entity.pdbx_description
1 polymer ?
#
loop_
_entity_poly.entity_id
_entity_poly.type
_entity_poly.pdbx_seq_one_letter_code
_entity_poly.pdbx_strand_id
1 'polypeptide(L)' 'DYNLPADRLTEQDINALKAELTDPRFATEYWHNQIRLQLDMRLKSEQQAFASRGLDFVTKEYLPTRLSEMGVI' A
#
# COMPACT_ATOMS: atom_id res chain seq x y z
N ASP A 1 -4.07 -7.19 -8.35
CA ASP A 1 -4.35 -7.52 -6.93
C ASP A 1 -3.67 -8.80 -6.49
N TYR A 2 -2.77 -8.69 -5.52
CA TYR A 2 -2.04 -9.82 -4.94
C TYR A 2 -2.87 -10.66 -3.95
N ASN A 3 -4.20 -10.42 -3.86
CA ASN A 3 -5.17 -11.11 -3.01
C ASN A 3 -4.60 -11.51 -1.64
N LEU A 4 -4.02 -10.53 -0.94
CA LEU A 4 -3.35 -10.73 0.33
C LEU A 4 -4.38 -10.85 1.46
N PRO A 5 -4.07 -11.59 2.54
CA PRO A 5 -4.76 -11.44 3.80
C PRO A 5 -4.87 -9.96 4.17
N ALA A 6 -6.11 -9.47 4.32
CA ALA A 6 -6.38 -8.07 4.57
C ALA A 6 -7.44 -7.91 5.66
N ASP A 7 -7.23 -6.93 6.52
CA ASP A 7 -8.13 -6.51 7.57
C ASP A 7 -8.87 -5.25 7.17
N ARG A 8 -10.00 -4.96 7.82
CA ARG A 8 -10.72 -3.70 7.60
C ARG A 8 -9.97 -2.53 8.26
N LEU A 9 -10.03 -1.36 7.63
CA LEU A 9 -9.57 -0.13 8.25
C LEU A 9 -10.39 0.16 9.52
N THR A 10 -9.69 0.56 10.58
CA THR A 10 -10.31 1.12 11.78
C THR A 10 -10.66 2.60 11.57
N GLU A 11 -11.46 3.17 12.46
CA GLU A 11 -11.75 4.62 12.41
C GLU A 11 -10.48 5.46 12.55
N GLN A 12 -9.52 5.01 13.37
CA GLN A 12 -8.23 5.68 13.53
C GLN A 12 -7.43 5.66 12.22
N ASP A 13 -7.41 4.53 11.50
CA ASP A 13 -6.74 4.42 10.20
C ASP A 13 -7.38 5.38 9.18
N ILE A 14 -8.71 5.45 9.13
CA ILE A 14 -9.44 6.36 8.22
C ILE A 14 -9.12 7.82 8.54
N ASN A 15 -9.05 8.18 9.82
CA ASN A 15 -8.73 9.54 10.24
C ASN A 15 -7.28 9.90 9.89
N ALA A 16 -6.34 8.97 10.04
CA ALA A 16 -4.95 9.15 9.63
C ALA A 16 -4.83 9.38 8.12
N LEU A 17 -5.46 8.53 7.30
CA LEU A 17 -5.47 8.67 5.84
C LEU A 17 -6.07 10.00 5.38
N LYS A 18 -7.15 10.47 6.03
CA LYS A 18 -7.74 11.79 5.74
C LYS A 18 -6.80 12.93 6.11
N ALA A 19 -6.04 12.83 7.20
CA ALA A 19 -5.04 13.82 7.57
C ALA A 19 -3.90 13.85 6.55
N GLU A 20 -3.45 12.69 6.07
CA GLU A 20 -2.40 12.57 5.04
C GLU A 20 -2.79 13.26 3.72
N LEU A 21 -4.08 13.25 3.33
CA LEU A 21 -4.55 13.97 2.15
C LEU A 21 -4.29 15.49 2.20
N THR A 22 -4.20 16.06 3.40
CA THR A 22 -3.93 17.50 3.61
C THR A 22 -2.47 17.80 3.97
N ASP A 23 -1.64 16.77 4.16
CA ASP A 23 -0.25 16.93 4.57
C ASP A 23 0.64 17.16 3.33
N PRO A 24 1.45 18.24 3.31
CA PRO A 24 2.29 18.57 2.16
C PRO A 24 3.32 17.49 1.80
N ARG A 25 3.67 16.59 2.73
CA ARG A 25 4.58 15.46 2.46
C ARG A 25 3.98 14.43 1.50
N PHE A 26 2.66 14.39 1.38
CA PHE A 26 1.91 13.47 0.51
C PHE A 26 1.19 14.20 -0.63
N ALA A 27 1.54 15.45 -0.92
CA ALA A 27 0.83 16.29 -1.89
C ALA A 27 1.08 15.94 -3.37
N THR A 28 1.83 14.88 -3.66
CA THR A 28 2.00 14.41 -5.05
C THR A 28 0.74 13.67 -5.51
N GLU A 29 0.42 13.77 -6.80
CA GLU A 29 -0.71 13.05 -7.41
C GLU A 29 -0.68 11.54 -7.14
N TYR A 30 0.50 10.92 -7.17
CA TYR A 30 0.67 9.51 -6.85
C TYR A 30 0.13 9.17 -5.45
N TRP A 31 0.62 9.85 -4.41
CA TRP A 31 0.20 9.62 -3.03
C TRP A 31 -1.28 9.94 -2.81
N HIS A 32 -1.80 11.03 -3.38
CA HIS A 32 -3.24 11.33 -3.31
C HIS A 32 -4.11 10.22 -3.90
N ASN A 33 -3.71 9.66 -5.05
CA ASN A 33 -4.45 8.57 -5.69
C ASN A 33 -4.38 7.28 -4.86
N GLN A 34 -3.21 6.93 -4.31
CA GLN A 34 -3.07 5.73 -3.47
C GLN A 34 -3.84 5.83 -2.16
N ILE A 35 -3.80 6.98 -1.48
CA ILE A 35 -4.53 7.20 -0.22
C ILE A 35 -6.05 7.11 -0.46
N ARG A 36 -6.55 7.71 -1.55
CA ARG A 36 -7.97 7.62 -1.94
C ARG A 36 -8.38 6.18 -2.26
N LEU A 37 -7.56 5.46 -3.02
CA LEU A 37 -7.80 4.04 -3.31
C LEU A 37 -7.92 3.22 -2.02
N GLN A 38 -7.04 3.45 -1.03
CA GLN A 38 -7.10 2.77 0.26
C GLN A 38 -8.41 3.09 1.02
N LEU A 39 -8.83 4.36 1.02
CA LEU A 39 -10.08 4.80 1.63
C LEU A 39 -11.32 4.20 0.96
N ASP A 40 -11.28 4.02 -0.36
CA ASP A 40 -12.36 3.40 -1.13
C ASP A 40 -12.44 1.89 -0.88
N MET A 41 -11.29 1.20 -0.85
CA MET A 41 -11.20 -0.23 -0.58
C MET A 41 -11.56 -0.59 0.87
N ARG A 42 -11.26 0.30 1.83
CA ARG A 42 -11.44 0.09 3.28
C ARG A 42 -10.76 -1.15 3.85
N LEU A 43 -9.70 -1.59 3.20
CA LEU A 43 -8.88 -2.72 3.62
C LEU A 43 -7.48 -2.23 4.00
N LYS A 44 -6.72 -3.01 4.76
CA LYS A 44 -5.26 -2.88 4.97
C LYS A 44 -4.63 -4.27 4.99
N SER A 45 -3.37 -4.36 4.59
CA SER A 45 -2.64 -5.62 4.60
C SER A 45 -1.25 -5.40 5.19
N GLU A 46 -0.80 -6.33 6.03
CA GLU A 46 0.54 -6.31 6.60
C GLU A 46 1.58 -6.72 5.56
N GLN A 47 2.78 -6.16 5.63
CA GLN A 47 3.86 -6.57 4.72
C GLN A 47 4.20 -8.06 4.88
N GLN A 48 4.03 -8.62 6.08
CA GLN A 48 4.17 -10.04 6.35
C GLN A 48 3.13 -10.91 5.61
N ALA A 49 2.02 -10.32 5.13
CA ALA A 49 1.04 -11.03 4.32
C ALA A 49 1.66 -11.59 3.03
N PHE A 50 2.74 -10.99 2.51
CA PHE A 50 3.50 -11.56 1.40
C PHE A 50 4.24 -12.86 1.75
N ALA A 51 4.58 -13.10 3.02
CA ALA A 51 5.18 -14.36 3.46
C ALA A 51 4.22 -15.55 3.28
N SER A 52 2.90 -15.32 3.20
CA SER A 52 1.92 -16.35 2.83
C SER A 52 2.15 -16.91 1.41
N ARG A 53 2.88 -16.19 0.55
CA ARG A 53 3.26 -16.63 -0.80
C ARG A 53 4.68 -17.20 -0.88
N GLY A 54 5.38 -17.34 0.25
CA GLY A 54 6.76 -17.80 0.33
C GLY A 54 7.70 -16.71 0.87
N LEU A 55 8.66 -17.11 1.69
CA LEU A 55 9.58 -16.20 2.38
C LEU A 55 10.45 -15.37 1.43
N ASP A 56 10.66 -15.84 0.20
CA ASP A 56 11.48 -15.20 -0.83
C ASP A 56 10.67 -14.43 -1.89
N PHE A 57 9.32 -14.46 -1.84
CA PHE A 57 8.46 -13.78 -2.81
C PHE A 57 8.74 -12.27 -2.87
N VAL A 58 8.93 -11.64 -1.70
CA VAL A 58 9.20 -10.20 -1.60
C VAL A 58 10.48 -9.82 -2.35
N THR A 59 11.53 -10.62 -2.18
CA THR A 59 12.87 -10.30 -2.70
C THR A 59 13.05 -10.72 -4.16
N LYS A 60 12.39 -11.80 -4.59
CA LYS A 60 12.55 -12.34 -5.95
C LYS A 60 11.53 -11.80 -6.95
N GLU A 61 10.32 -11.45 -6.52
CA GLU A 61 9.23 -11.07 -7.43
C GLU A 61 8.74 -9.65 -7.17
N TYR A 62 8.27 -9.36 -5.95
CA TYR A 62 7.57 -8.11 -5.66
C TYR A 62 8.49 -6.89 -5.78
N LEU A 63 9.60 -6.85 -5.05
CA LEU A 63 10.50 -5.68 -5.05
C LEU A 63 11.11 -5.42 -6.44
N PRO A 64 11.66 -6.42 -7.16
CA PRO A 64 12.17 -6.18 -8.51
C PRO A 64 11.11 -5.64 -9.46
N THR A 65 9.90 -6.22 -9.46
CA THR A 65 8.81 -5.78 -10.35
C THR A 65 8.42 -4.33 -10.05
N ARG A 66 8.21 -3.98 -8.77
CA ARG A 66 7.79 -2.64 -8.37
C ARG A 66 8.86 -1.59 -8.63
N LEU A 67 10.13 -1.90 -8.38
CA LEU A 67 11.22 -0.96 -8.63
C LEU A 67 11.40 -0.68 -10.13
N SER A 68 11.26 -1.70 -10.99
CA SER A 68 11.26 -1.52 -12.44
C SER A 68 10.05 -0.69 -12.92
N GLU A 69 8.85 -0.92 -12.39
CA GLU A 69 7.65 -0.11 -12.70
C GLU A 69 7.83 1.37 -12.30
N MET A 70 8.59 1.63 -11.24
CA MET A 70 8.93 2.97 -10.77
C MET A 70 10.12 3.59 -11.51
N GLY A 71 10.79 2.84 -12.40
CA GLY A 71 11.96 3.28 -13.16
C GLY A 71 13.22 3.51 -12.31
N VAL A 72 13.33 2.82 -11.17
CA VAL A 72 14.47 2.95 -10.23
C VAL A 72 15.64 2.05 -10.63
N ILE A 73 15.35 0.92 -11.29
CA ILE A 73 16.33 -0.07 -11.79
C ILE A 73 16.08 -0.38 -13.27
#